data_AF-A0A830FFN5-F1
#
_entry.id   AF-A0A830FFN5-F1
#
_cell.length_a   1.000
_cell.length_b   1.000
_cell.length_c   1.000
_cell.angle_alpha   90.00
_cell.angle_beta   90.00
_cell.angle_gamma   90.00
#
_symmetry.space_group_name_H-M   'P 1'
#
loop_
_entity.id
_entity.type
_entity.pdbx_description
1 polymer ?
#
loop_
_entity_poly.entity_id
_entity_poly.type
_entity_poly.pdbx_seq_one_letter_code
_entity_poly.pdbx_strand_id
1 'polypeptide(L)'
;MDSKRSFVHAGKYFVFTTLFGLLGVGLVAAGIGYGAVNATTTTIAGSVAVPIPTTAGLPGLALAVVGVAVWRFGKAWALYHTLTNAHVDALGDAFDTQRVKSEVVSVVDDRLSDMQQDVQSVNREVRDLKKQDDGDGF
;
A
#
# COMPACT_ATOMS: atom_id res chain seq x y z
N MET A 1 -3.05 -12.39 11.39
CA MET A 1 -3.02 -10.94 11.18
C MET A 1 -3.29 -10.26 12.52
N ASP A 2 -2.37 -9.42 12.98
CA ASP A 2 -2.49 -8.70 14.25
C ASP A 2 -3.52 -7.56 14.12
N SER A 3 -4.65 -7.66 14.82
CA SER A 3 -5.81 -6.77 14.68
C SER A 3 -5.50 -5.31 15.00
N LYS A 4 -4.45 -5.03 15.78
CA LYS A 4 -3.99 -3.66 16.04
C LYS A 4 -3.37 -3.01 14.81
N ARG A 5 -2.64 -3.78 14.00
CA ARG A 5 -1.92 -3.28 12.82
C ARG A 5 -2.87 -3.01 11.66
N SER A 6 -3.92 -3.81 11.50
CA SER A 6 -5.00 -3.55 10.52
C SER A 6 -5.80 -2.29 10.86
N PHE A 7 -6.03 -2.01 12.15
CA PHE A 7 -6.77 -0.83 12.59
C PHE A 7 -6.05 0.49 12.29
N VAL A 8 -4.71 0.50 12.38
CA VAL A 8 -3.90 1.69 12.06
C VAL A 8 -4.00 2.05 10.57
N HIS A 9 -3.96 1.07 9.67
CA HIS A 9 -4.10 1.32 8.24
C HIS A 9 -5.52 1.72 7.85
N ALA A 10 -6.53 1.11 8.47
CA ALA A 10 -7.92 1.53 8.31
C ALA A 10 -8.14 2.97 8.80
N GLY A 11 -7.54 3.33 9.94
CA GLY A 11 -7.57 4.68 10.49
C GLY A 11 -6.92 5.70 9.57
N LYS A 12 -5.74 5.40 9.01
CA LYS A 12 -5.07 6.26 8.02
C LYS A 12 -5.95 6.46 6.78
N TYR A 13 -6.53 5.38 6.24
CA TYR A 13 -7.45 5.47 5.10
C TYR A 13 -8.63 6.38 5.39
N PHE A 14 -9.25 6.20 6.56
CA PHE A 14 -10.39 6.99 6.98
C PHE A 14 -10.02 8.47 7.10
N VAL A 15 -8.91 8.81 7.77
CA VAL A 15 -8.46 10.19 7.93
C VAL A 15 -8.21 10.87 6.58
N PHE A 16 -7.47 10.23 5.66
CA PHE A 16 -7.21 10.79 4.34
C PHE A 16 -8.49 10.96 3.53
N THR A 17 -9.37 9.96 3.53
CA THR A 17 -10.66 10.03 2.82
C THR A 17 -11.53 11.15 3.37
N THR A 18 -11.55 11.33 4.69
CA THR A 18 -12.35 12.37 5.34
C THR A 18 -11.78 13.76 5.05
N LEU A 19 -10.45 13.92 5.06
CA LEU A 19 -9.78 15.18 4.74
C LEU A 19 -10.06 15.64 3.31
N PHE A 20 -9.87 14.74 2.32
CA PHE A 20 -10.18 15.04 0.91
C PHE A 20 -11.69 15.23 0.67
N GLY A 21 -12.52 14.50 1.43
CA GLY A 21 -13.97 14.72 1.49
C GLY A 21 -14.32 16.15 1.90
N LEU A 22 -13.77 16.61 3.03
CA LEU A 22 -13.99 17.94 3.56
C LEU A 22 -13.46 19.04 2.62
N LEU A 23 -12.27 18.85 2.06
CA LEU A 23 -11.69 19.79 1.09
C LEU A 23 -12.54 19.91 -0.18
N GLY A 24 -13.01 18.78 -0.72
CA GLY A 24 -13.87 18.76 -1.89
C GLY A 24 -15.21 19.47 -1.64
N VAL A 25 -15.87 19.14 -0.52
CA VAL A 25 -17.12 19.80 -0.12
C VAL A 25 -16.91 21.30 0.12
N GLY A 26 -15.80 21.68 0.76
CA GLY A 26 -15.44 23.07 1.01
C GLY A 26 -15.25 23.87 -0.28
N LEU A 27 -14.53 23.32 -1.26
CA LEU A 27 -14.34 23.96 -2.57
C LEU A 27 -15.64 24.10 -3.36
N VAL A 28 -16.52 23.10 -3.31
CA VAL A 28 -17.84 23.17 -3.95
C VAL A 28 -18.73 24.23 -3.27
N ALA A 29 -18.78 24.24 -1.94
CA ALA A 29 -19.55 25.22 -1.19
C ALA A 29 -19.04 26.65 -1.44
N ALA A 30 -17.72 26.84 -1.50
CA ALA A 30 -17.10 28.12 -1.84
C ALA A 30 -17.44 28.55 -3.28
N GLY A 31 -17.40 27.63 -4.24
CA GLY A 31 -17.77 27.91 -5.63
C GLY A 31 -19.24 28.32 -5.80
N ILE A 32 -20.15 27.60 -5.12
CA ILE A 32 -21.58 27.94 -5.08
C ILE A 32 -21.81 29.29 -4.40
N GLY A 33 -21.19 29.53 -3.25
CA GLY A 33 -21.30 30.80 -2.53
C GLY A 33 -20.80 31.98 -3.36
N TYR A 34 -19.64 31.83 -4.01
CA TYR A 34 -19.10 32.84 -4.92
C TYR A 34 -20.04 33.09 -6.11
N GLY A 35 -20.60 32.04 -6.71
CA GLY A 35 -21.57 32.16 -7.79
C GLY A 35 -22.86 32.88 -7.35
N ALA A 36 -23.34 32.61 -6.14
CA ALA A 36 -24.54 33.22 -5.58
C ALA A 36 -24.37 34.72 -5.30
N VAL A 37 -23.22 35.15 -4.79
CA VAL A 37 -22.92 36.57 -4.52
C VAL A 37 -22.79 37.37 -5.83
N ASN A 38 -22.35 36.73 -6.91
CA ASN A 38 -22.20 37.35 -8.23
C ASN A 38 -23.40 37.11 -9.17
N ALA A 39 -24.46 36.48 -8.67
CA ALA A 39 -25.68 36.26 -9.44
C ALA A 39 -26.52 37.54 -9.47
N THR A 40 -27.13 37.82 -10.62
CA THR A 40 -28.11 38.91 -10.74
C THR A 40 -29.50 38.31 -10.63
N THR A 41 -30.39 38.94 -9.87
CA THR A 41 -31.78 38.47 -9.75
C THR A 41 -32.63 39.00 -10.90
N THR A 42 -33.37 38.10 -11.56
CA THR A 42 -34.46 38.48 -12.46
C THR A 42 -35.81 38.20 -11.80
N THR A 43 -36.87 38.85 -12.26
CA THR A 43 -38.23 38.55 -11.79
C THR A 43 -38.96 37.71 -12.83
N ILE A 44 -39.39 36.51 -12.46
CA ILE A 44 -40.25 35.67 -13.31
C ILE A 44 -41.69 35.85 -12.84
N ALA A 45 -42.59 36.18 -13.77
CA ALA A 45 -44.03 36.36 -13.49
C ALA A 45 -44.35 37.38 -12.39
N GLY A 46 -43.57 38.47 -12.30
CA GLY A 46 -43.90 39.67 -11.52
C GLY A 46 -43.68 39.61 -10.01
N SER A 47 -43.45 38.43 -9.41
CA SER A 47 -43.30 38.32 -7.95
C SER A 47 -42.16 37.41 -7.45
N VAL A 48 -41.58 36.56 -8.30
CA VAL A 48 -40.50 35.64 -7.89
C VAL A 48 -39.16 36.12 -8.42
N ALA A 49 -38.29 36.58 -7.52
CA ALA A 49 -36.90 36.87 -7.83
C ALA A 49 -36.10 35.56 -7.93
N VAL A 50 -35.57 35.26 -9.12
CA VAL A 50 -34.74 34.08 -9.39
C VAL A 50 -33.31 34.53 -9.69
N PRO A 51 -32.30 33.98 -9.01
CA PRO A 51 -30.90 34.26 -9.31
C PRO A 51 -30.53 33.68 -10.68
N ILE A 52 -30.07 34.54 -11.59
CA ILE A 52 -29.50 34.14 -12.87
C ILE A 52 -27.97 34.15 -12.74
N PRO A 53 -27.28 33.05 -13.11
CA PRO A 53 -25.84 33.04 -13.20
C PRO A 53 -25.34 34.04 -14.26
N THR A 54 -24.35 34.84 -13.89
CA THR A 54 -23.70 35.83 -14.77
C THR A 54 -22.31 35.35 -15.18
N THR A 55 -21.71 36.02 -16.17
CA THR A 55 -20.29 35.77 -16.53
C THR A 55 -19.32 36.05 -15.38
N ALA A 56 -19.67 36.93 -14.44
CA ALA A 56 -18.90 37.17 -13.22
C ALA A 56 -18.96 35.98 -12.24
N GLY A 57 -19.97 35.12 -12.34
CA GLY A 57 -20.11 33.88 -11.56
C GLY A 57 -19.37 32.67 -12.15
N LEU A 58 -18.90 32.74 -13.39
CA LEU A 58 -18.16 31.65 -14.06
C LEU A 58 -16.96 31.11 -13.24
N PRO A 59 -16.13 31.96 -12.59
CA PRO A 59 -15.05 31.48 -11.75
C PRO A 59 -15.52 30.60 -10.58
N GLY A 60 -16.71 30.88 -10.02
CA GLY A 60 -17.30 30.07 -8.95
C GLY A 60 -17.70 28.68 -9.45
N LEU A 61 -18.23 28.59 -10.68
CA LEU A 61 -18.51 27.33 -11.35
C LEU A 61 -17.23 26.52 -11.61
N ALA A 62 -16.16 27.18 -12.08
CA ALA A 62 -14.86 26.53 -12.26
C ALA A 62 -14.30 26.01 -10.92
N LEU A 63 -14.42 26.78 -9.85
CA LEU A 63 -14.06 26.37 -8.49
C LEU A 63 -14.85 25.14 -8.02
N ALA A 64 -16.15 25.10 -8.29
CA ALA A 64 -16.98 23.95 -7.95
C ALA A 64 -16.56 22.70 -8.74
N VAL A 65 -16.27 22.83 -10.04
CA VAL A 65 -15.76 21.72 -10.88
C VAL A 65 -14.40 21.23 -10.37
N VAL A 66 -13.49 22.14 -10.02
CA VAL A 66 -12.20 21.81 -9.42
C VAL A 66 -12.40 21.11 -8.07
N GLY A 67 -13.34 21.55 -7.24
CA GLY A 67 -13.68 20.88 -5.99
C GLY A 67 -14.15 19.44 -6.20
N VAL A 68 -15.01 19.21 -7.19
CA VAL A 68 -15.45 17.85 -7.58
C VAL A 68 -14.28 17.00 -8.10
N ALA A 69 -13.39 17.59 -8.90
CA ALA A 69 -12.21 16.90 -9.40
C ALA A 69 -11.28 16.51 -8.24
N VAL A 70 -10.94 17.44 -7.35
CA VAL A 70 -10.12 17.20 -6.15
C VAL A 70 -10.75 16.11 -5.27
N TRP A 71 -12.07 16.13 -5.10
CA TRP A 71 -12.77 15.09 -4.35
C TRP A 71 -12.63 13.69 -5.00
N ARG A 72 -12.88 13.60 -6.32
CA ARG A 72 -12.79 12.33 -7.06
C ARG A 72 -11.36 11.80 -7.10
N PHE A 73 -10.38 12.66 -7.38
CA PHE A 73 -8.96 12.29 -7.40
C PHE A 73 -8.45 11.96 -6.00
N GLY A 74 -8.82 12.72 -4.97
CA GLY A 74 -8.45 12.45 -3.58
C GLY A 74 -8.96 11.09 -3.10
N LYS A 75 -10.20 10.73 -3.47
CA LYS A 75 -10.77 9.41 -3.15
C LYS A 75 -10.02 8.27 -3.86
N ALA A 76 -9.68 8.44 -5.14
CA ALA A 76 -8.91 7.45 -5.89
C ALA A 76 -7.47 7.30 -5.36
N TRP A 77 -6.83 8.42 -5.02
CA TRP A 77 -5.48 8.44 -4.45
C TRP A 77 -5.44 7.82 -3.04
N ALA A 78 -6.43 8.12 -2.19
CA ALA A 78 -6.56 7.50 -0.88
C ALA A 78 -6.73 5.97 -0.98
N LEU A 79 -7.50 5.49 -1.96
CA LEU A 79 -7.66 4.06 -2.23
C LEU A 79 -6.33 3.42 -2.68
N TYR A 80 -5.65 4.05 -3.64
CA TYR A 80 -4.37 3.57 -4.16
C TYR A 80 -3.29 3.51 -3.07
N HIS A 81 -3.13 4.60 -2.31
CA HIS A 81 -2.11 4.69 -1.27
C HIS A 81 -2.33 3.68 -0.15
N THR A 82 -3.58 3.34 0.17
CA THR A 82 -3.89 2.39 1.24
C THR A 82 -3.79 0.94 0.81
N LEU A 83 -4.17 0.62 -0.44
CA LEU A 83 -3.91 -0.69 -1.03
C LEU A 83 -2.42 -0.97 -1.21
N THR A 84 -1.65 0.02 -1.69
CA THR A 84 -0.20 -0.13 -1.89
C THR A 84 0.52 -0.30 -0.55
N ASN A 85 0.22 0.51 0.47
CA ASN A 85 0.84 0.32 1.78
C ASN A 85 0.48 -1.01 2.44
N ALA A 86 -0.76 -1.48 2.26
CA ALA A 86 -1.15 -2.81 2.75
C ALA A 86 -0.37 -3.94 2.03
N HIS A 87 -0.12 -3.81 0.72
CA HIS A 87 0.69 -4.77 -0.02
C HIS A 87 2.17 -4.73 0.38
N VAL A 88 2.74 -3.55 0.57
CA VAL A 88 4.14 -3.41 1.01
C VAL A 88 4.34 -4.01 2.40
N ASP A 89 3.39 -3.81 3.32
CA ASP A 89 3.45 -4.43 4.65
C ASP A 89 3.28 -5.95 4.61
N ALA A 90 2.42 -6.47 3.73
CA ALA A 90 2.26 -7.92 3.53
C ALA A 90 3.50 -8.56 2.87
N LEU A 91 4.14 -7.85 1.94
CA LEU A 91 5.40 -8.25 1.32
C LEU A 91 6.56 -8.20 2.32
N GLY A 92 6.58 -7.22 3.23
CA GLY A 92 7.58 -7.15 4.31
C GLY A 92 7.48 -8.30 5.31
N ASP A 93 6.26 -8.76 5.63
CA ASP A 93 6.03 -9.97 6.46
C ASP A 93 6.45 -11.26 5.73
N ALA A 94 6.21 -11.34 4.42
CA ALA A 94 6.57 -12.51 3.61
C ALA A 94 8.08 -12.59 3.30
N PHE A 95 8.76 -11.45 3.20
CA PHE A 95 10.20 -11.32 2.98
C PHE A 95 10.94 -10.87 4.25
N ASP A 96 10.54 -11.40 5.42
CA ASP A 96 11.34 -11.24 6.62
C ASP A 96 12.71 -11.90 6.40
N THR A 97 13.69 -11.05 6.11
CA THR A 97 15.05 -11.42 5.73
C THR A 97 15.73 -12.19 6.87
N GLN A 98 15.26 -12.06 8.11
CA GLN A 98 15.75 -12.82 9.25
C GLN A 98 15.25 -14.27 9.26
N ARG A 99 13.98 -14.50 8.91
CA ARG A 99 13.39 -15.85 8.87
C ARG A 99 13.98 -16.68 7.73
N VAL A 100 14.10 -16.09 6.54
CA VAL A 100 14.73 -16.75 5.38
C VAL A 100 16.21 -17.02 5.64
N LYS A 101 16.93 -16.09 6.29
CA LYS A 101 18.34 -16.30 6.64
C LYS A 101 18.50 -17.42 7.68
N SER A 102 17.61 -17.51 8.67
CA SER A 102 17.63 -18.60 9.65
C SER A 102 17.36 -19.97 9.00
N GLU A 103 16.36 -20.05 8.13
CA GLU A 103 15.97 -21.31 7.47
C GLU A 103 17.02 -21.76 6.44
N VAL A 104 17.60 -20.82 5.68
CA VAL A 104 18.68 -21.14 4.75
C VAL A 104 19.96 -21.54 5.50
N VAL A 105 20.31 -20.83 6.57
CA VAL A 105 21.52 -21.17 7.36
C VAL A 105 21.34 -22.51 8.07
N SER A 106 20.15 -22.83 8.60
CA SER A 106 19.92 -24.15 9.22
C SER A 106 20.01 -25.29 8.21
N VAL A 107 19.42 -25.13 7.02
CA VAL A 107 19.52 -26.16 5.97
C VAL A 107 20.95 -26.34 5.46
N VAL A 108 21.73 -25.25 5.39
CA VAL A 108 23.15 -25.33 5.02
C VAL A 108 23.96 -26.03 6.11
N ASP A 109 23.69 -25.76 7.38
CA ASP A 109 24.37 -26.38 8.51
C ASP A 109 24.06 -27.89 8.61
N ASP A 110 22.79 -28.26 8.44
CA ASP A 110 22.35 -29.66 8.38
C ASP A 110 23.08 -30.41 7.25
N ARG A 111 23.12 -29.82 6.03
CA ARG A 111 23.85 -30.42 4.90
C ARG A 111 25.37 -30.47 5.11
N LEU A 112 25.94 -29.49 5.81
CA LEU A 112 27.38 -29.49 6.11
C LEU A 112 27.72 -30.59 7.12
N SER A 113 26.86 -30.80 8.12
CA SER A 113 26.97 -31.88 9.09
C SER A 113 26.88 -33.25 8.41
N ASP A 114 25.91 -33.44 7.51
CA ASP A 114 25.77 -34.67 6.74
C ASP A 114 27.00 -34.94 5.85
N MET A 115 27.52 -33.91 5.16
CA MET A 115 28.74 -34.04 4.35
C MET A 115 29.97 -34.41 5.19
N GLN A 116 30.09 -33.90 6.42
CA GLN A 116 31.18 -34.28 7.32
C GLN A 116 31.08 -35.74 7.74
N GLN A 117 29.87 -36.25 7.96
CA GLN A 117 29.63 -37.66 8.28
C GLN A 117 29.97 -38.57 7.11
N ASP A 118 29.57 -38.20 5.89
CA ASP A 118 29.86 -38.96 4.68
C ASP A 118 31.37 -38.99 4.38
N VAL A 119 32.07 -37.86 4.50
CA VAL A 119 33.53 -37.82 4.30
C VAL A 119 34.27 -38.69 5.33
N GLN A 120 33.82 -38.70 6.59
CA GLN A 120 34.42 -39.57 7.60
C GLN A 120 34.13 -41.06 7.33
N SER A 121 32.93 -41.39 6.86
CA SER A 121 32.54 -42.75 6.50
C SER A 121 33.37 -43.25 5.31
N VAL A 122 33.44 -42.47 4.23
CA VAL A 122 34.24 -42.79 3.04
C VAL A 122 35.72 -42.90 3.37
N ASN A 123 36.26 -42.03 4.23
CA ASN A 123 37.67 -42.13 4.64
C ASN A 123 37.94 -43.42 5.43
N ARG A 124 37.02 -43.86 6.31
CA ARG A 124 37.13 -45.15 7.00
C ARG A 124 37.05 -46.32 6.01
N GLU A 125 36.10 -46.29 5.10
CA GLU A 125 35.92 -47.34 4.09
C GLU A 125 37.13 -47.45 3.15
N VAL A 126 37.64 -46.33 2.63
CA VAL A 126 38.87 -46.31 1.82
C VAL A 126 40.08 -46.82 2.61
N ARG A 127 40.18 -46.47 3.90
CA ARG A 127 41.27 -46.97 4.76
C ARG A 127 41.16 -48.47 5.00
N ASP A 128 39.95 -48.99 5.17
CA ASP A 128 39.73 -50.42 5.42
C ASP A 128 39.89 -51.24 4.14
N LEU A 129 39.46 -50.71 2.98
CA LEU A 129 39.76 -51.28 1.66
C LEU A 129 41.28 -51.33 1.42
N LYS A 130 42.01 -50.26 1.74
CA LYS A 130 43.47 -50.24 1.59
C LYS A 130 44.17 -51.24 2.50
N LYS A 131 43.67 -51.45 3.73
CA LYS A 131 44.21 -52.49 4.63
C LYS A 131 43.91 -53.91 4.17
N GLN A 132 42.78 -54.15 3.51
CA GLN A 132 42.49 -55.44 2.88
C GLN A 132 43.42 -55.69 1.70
N ASP A 133 43.62 -54.67 0.85
CA ASP A 133 44.52 -54.75 -0.31
C ASP A 133 46.00 -54.96 0.11
N ASP A 134 46.44 -54.29 1.18
CA ASP A 134 47.78 -54.49 1.79
C ASP A 134 47.90 -55.83 2.57
N GLY A 135 46.78 -56.46 2.95
CA GLY A 135 46.71 -57.68 3.76
C GLY A 135 46.59 -58.98 2.95
N ASP A 136 46.03 -58.92 1.74
CA ASP A 136 45.89 -60.06 0.81
C ASP A 136 47.12 -60.21 -0.12
N GLY A 137 48.16 -59.42 0.12
CA GLY A 137 49.37 -59.37 -0.69
C GLY A 137 50.60 -60.04 -0.09
N PHE A 138 50.52 -61.22 0.53
CA PHE A 138 51.63 -62.20 0.69
C PHE A 138 51.14 -63.61 1.03
#